data_AF-A0AA87Z7W2-F1
#
_entry.id   AF-A0AA87Z7W2-F1
#
_cell.length_a   1.000
_cell.length_b   1.000
_cell.length_c   1.000
_cell.angle_alpha   90.00
_cell.angle_beta   90.00
_cell.angle_gamma   90.00
#
_symmetry.space_group_name_H-M   'P 1'
#
loop_
_entity.id
_entity.type
_entity.pdbx_description
1 polymer ?
#
loop_
_entity_poly.entity_id
_entity_poly.type
_entity_poly.pdbx_seq_one_letter_code
_entity_poly.pdbx_strand_id
1 'polypeptide(L)'
;MHGLRLLKVNGGKLCLPQDHPLAFPCKLKYLNWDACPLKSLSTNFIAEMLVALDMRGSRLEKLWEGAPNLDKLKSINLSGSKHLTQVPDLSQAPNIEIVNLDFCVHLTEVPSYVRHLNKLKELSLAGCTSLCKLSELPKNLRELDVRTRSAEHDTTCCRLGENCDEWFPSLNFSSKLETFPIISEPMELITILKLEFAAIEELPPSIENLTGLKSLSLSFCEMLKYLPDSIYSLSSLDSLDISFCQKLESLPVLPFSLAYLDAKCCTSLKTVSSSIPSVKQNWNYLYYRGYSWESFVFLGCEMLDENARKALMEEALFRILRFATVFNESRFPLNMHLSYWPGSEILRWFSHKSEGSSICINLPHPHHQWYNSGYLGLAFCLIVEFKDLMLSPICSSLHVDSTYMFPTGDSWRERRNLDLPISYSSEESFWNGCYRFPYKETSEKNVYGSLNSKYVFVFMDNTYGEFLTSDLQEEYSEEEFGEYIKAEEGRFNNEIAACTTSTATASFSFSLEEEYQSLAKINKCGVHLLYSQEAEMFGYVSESSGEEEEEEEEEDDDDDDDEEEEEDDGGGEFDLSGREAIHSESDDQEEDHCEPLTKRFRT
;
A
#
# COMPACT_ATOMS: atom_id res chain seq x y z
N MET A 1 17.30 48.19 4.50
CA MET A 1 16.61 46.95 4.93
C MET A 1 17.60 45.85 5.37
N HIS A 2 18.63 46.16 6.18
CA HIS A 2 19.74 45.20 6.45
C HIS A 2 19.43 44.06 7.44
N GLY A 3 18.27 44.09 8.10
CA GLY A 3 17.82 43.07 9.06
C GLY A 3 16.71 42.15 8.54
N LEU A 4 16.30 42.29 7.27
CA LEU A 4 15.17 41.53 6.73
C LEU A 4 15.54 40.05 6.60
N ARG A 5 14.75 39.18 7.24
CA ARG A 5 14.95 37.72 7.24
C ARG A 5 13.86 36.96 6.49
N LEU A 6 12.67 37.54 6.36
CA LEU A 6 11.54 36.98 5.65
C LEU A 6 11.03 38.04 4.69
N LEU A 7 10.91 37.68 3.42
CA LEU A 7 10.30 38.50 2.39
C LEU A 7 9.22 37.66 1.71
N LYS A 8 7.97 38.10 1.82
CA LYS A 8 6.84 37.51 1.11
C LYS A 8 6.24 38.56 0.19
N VAL A 9 6.25 38.27 -1.09
CA VAL A 9 5.74 39.13 -2.16
C VAL A 9 4.54 38.41 -2.77
N ASN A 10 3.35 38.82 -2.37
CA ASN A 10 2.10 38.24 -2.88
C ASN A 10 1.59 39.08 -4.06
N GLY A 11 1.25 38.40 -5.16
CA GLY A 11 0.30 38.82 -6.19
C GLY A 11 0.13 40.33 -6.42
N GLY A 12 0.83 40.85 -7.43
CA GLY A 12 0.61 42.16 -8.00
C GLY A 12 1.49 42.37 -9.22
N LYS A 13 1.07 43.21 -10.18
CA LYS A 13 1.94 43.72 -11.25
C LYS A 13 3.03 44.61 -10.62
N LEU A 14 4.00 44.01 -9.96
CA LEU A 14 5.25 44.68 -9.61
C LEU A 14 5.96 44.99 -10.93
N CYS A 15 5.80 46.22 -11.40
CA CYS A 15 6.58 46.76 -12.50
C CYS A 15 8.01 46.94 -12.00
N LEU A 16 8.80 45.86 -12.09
CA LEU A 16 10.22 45.90 -11.80
C LEU A 16 10.91 46.59 -12.99
N PRO A 17 11.86 47.52 -12.76
CA PRO A 17 12.67 48.08 -13.83
C PRO A 17 13.39 46.93 -14.56
N GLN A 18 13.15 46.80 -15.86
CA GLN A 18 13.63 45.67 -16.68
C GLN A 18 15.16 45.54 -16.71
N ASP A 19 15.89 46.60 -16.34
CA ASP A 19 17.34 46.72 -16.50
C ASP A 19 18.11 47.00 -15.19
N HIS A 20 17.52 46.78 -14.01
CA HIS A 20 18.24 46.94 -12.73
C HIS A 20 18.32 45.62 -11.95
N PRO A 21 19.54 45.19 -11.54
CA PRO A 21 19.71 44.01 -10.70
C PRO A 21 18.94 44.19 -9.39
N LEU A 22 18.00 43.29 -9.11
CA LEU A 22 17.32 43.24 -7.83
C LEU A 22 18.30 42.77 -6.76
N ALA A 23 18.75 43.70 -5.92
CA ALA A 23 19.56 43.39 -4.77
C ALA A 23 18.69 42.85 -3.63
N PHE A 24 18.90 41.58 -3.26
CA PHE A 24 18.25 40.98 -2.11
C PHE A 24 19.05 41.22 -0.83
N PRO A 25 18.40 41.33 0.34
CA PRO A 25 19.11 41.50 1.61
C PRO A 25 19.97 40.28 1.94
N CYS A 26 21.25 40.47 2.26
CA CYS A 26 22.19 39.37 2.58
C CYS A 26 21.78 38.51 3.79
N LYS A 27 20.89 39.01 4.67
CA LYS A 27 20.38 38.27 5.84
C LYS A 27 19.05 37.57 5.59
N LEU A 28 18.55 37.57 4.35
CA LEU A 28 17.30 36.95 3.99
C LEU A 28 17.39 35.43 4.15
N LYS A 29 16.44 34.84 4.87
CA LYS A 29 16.33 33.40 5.13
C LYS A 29 15.18 32.76 4.38
N TYR A 30 14.10 33.51 4.15
CA TYR A 30 12.92 33.02 3.45
C TYR A 30 12.51 34.04 2.39
N LEU A 31 12.44 33.58 1.15
CA LEU A 31 11.88 34.34 0.04
C LEU A 31 10.67 33.61 -0.50
N ASN A 32 9.50 34.22 -0.40
CA ASN A 32 8.32 33.83 -1.15
C ASN A 32 7.99 34.94 -2.14
N TRP A 33 7.96 34.61 -3.42
CA TRP A 33 7.62 35.52 -4.50
C TRP A 33 6.78 34.78 -5.53
N ASP A 34 5.51 34.62 -5.20
CA ASP A 34 4.52 34.02 -6.08
C ASP A 34 4.31 34.85 -7.35
N ALA A 35 4.19 34.16 -8.49
CA ALA A 35 4.03 34.72 -9.82
C ALA A 35 5.10 35.78 -10.18
N CYS A 36 6.37 35.50 -9.86
CA CYS A 36 7.46 36.42 -10.16
C CYS A 36 7.52 36.73 -11.67
N PRO A 37 7.52 38.01 -12.08
CA PRO A 37 7.49 38.37 -13.50
C PRO A 37 8.87 38.29 -14.17
N LEU A 38 9.93 38.01 -13.41
CA LEU A 38 11.29 37.93 -13.93
C LEU A 38 11.49 36.66 -14.75
N LYS A 39 12.33 36.77 -15.78
CA LYS A 39 12.79 35.62 -16.57
C LYS A 39 13.93 34.84 -15.90
N SER A 40 14.71 35.50 -15.04
CA SER A 40 15.77 34.91 -14.23
C SER A 40 16.08 35.83 -13.06
N LEU A 41 16.60 35.28 -11.97
CA LEU A 41 17.19 36.08 -10.89
C LEU A 41 18.56 36.62 -11.37
N SER A 42 18.91 37.84 -10.95
CA SER A 42 20.15 38.50 -11.39
C SER A 42 21.38 37.66 -11.08
N THR A 43 22.44 37.78 -11.88
CA THR A 43 23.76 37.15 -11.64
C THR A 43 24.36 37.47 -10.26
N ASN A 44 23.95 38.58 -9.64
CA ASN A 44 24.39 39.00 -8.31
C ASN A 44 23.42 38.56 -7.19
N PHE A 45 22.69 37.45 -7.37
CA PHE A 45 21.79 36.92 -6.36
C PHE A 45 22.60 36.43 -5.14
N ILE A 46 22.73 37.29 -4.13
CA ILE A 46 23.38 36.96 -2.86
C ILE A 46 22.34 36.32 -1.94
N ALA A 47 22.48 35.02 -1.72
CA ALA A 47 21.53 34.21 -0.96
C ALA A 47 22.20 33.27 0.05
N GLU A 48 23.37 33.64 0.56
CA GLU A 48 24.17 32.81 1.50
C GLU A 48 23.39 32.37 2.74
N MET A 49 22.44 33.19 3.22
CA MET A 49 21.63 32.90 4.40
C MET A 49 20.25 32.31 4.07
N LEU A 50 19.94 32.13 2.78
CA LEU A 50 18.64 31.69 2.31
C LEU A 50 18.44 30.21 2.67
N VAL A 51 17.34 29.93 3.36
CA VAL A 51 16.97 28.59 3.82
C VAL A 51 15.86 28.01 2.96
N ALA A 52 14.91 28.83 2.50
CA ALA A 52 13.87 28.40 1.60
C ALA A 52 13.51 29.46 0.56
N LEU A 53 13.24 28.98 -0.65
CA LEU A 53 12.86 29.78 -1.81
C LEU A 53 11.56 29.24 -2.39
N ASP A 54 10.50 30.04 -2.35
CA ASP A 54 9.19 29.74 -2.94
C ASP A 54 8.92 30.79 -4.03
N MET A 55 8.96 30.37 -5.29
CA MET A 55 8.70 31.22 -6.46
C MET A 55 7.73 30.55 -7.42
N ARG A 56 6.64 30.01 -6.87
CA ARG A 56 5.59 29.35 -7.67
C ARG A 56 4.98 30.26 -8.73
N GLY A 57 4.47 29.66 -9.81
CA GLY A 57 3.78 30.34 -10.90
C GLY A 57 4.64 31.37 -11.65
N SER A 58 5.96 31.34 -11.47
CA SER A 58 6.84 32.39 -11.98
C SER A 58 7.09 32.27 -13.48
N ARG A 59 7.48 33.39 -14.11
CA ARG A 59 7.85 33.44 -15.53
C ARG A 59 9.33 33.13 -15.79
N LEU A 60 9.95 32.41 -14.86
CA LEU A 60 11.36 32.07 -14.92
C LEU A 60 11.59 31.12 -16.09
N GLU A 61 12.48 31.51 -17.00
CA GLU A 61 13.05 30.64 -18.04
C GLU A 61 14.21 29.82 -17.46
N LYS A 62 14.94 30.45 -16.53
CA LYS A 62 16.03 29.88 -15.72
C LYS A 62 15.97 30.54 -14.34
N LEU A 63 16.28 29.83 -13.26
CA LEU A 63 16.20 30.42 -11.92
C LEU A 63 17.33 31.45 -11.67
N TRP A 64 18.58 31.08 -11.94
CA TRP A 64 19.76 31.94 -11.83
C TRP A 64 20.82 31.55 -12.86
N GLU A 65 21.71 32.49 -13.16
CA GLU A 65 22.94 32.23 -13.93
C GLU A 65 24.11 31.89 -13.01
N GLY A 66 24.84 30.81 -13.31
CA GLY A 66 25.89 30.25 -12.47
C GLY A 66 25.37 29.42 -11.29
N ALA A 67 26.28 29.07 -10.38
CA ALA A 67 25.98 28.29 -9.17
C ALA A 67 26.21 29.16 -7.92
N PRO A 68 25.19 29.90 -7.45
CA PRO A 68 25.33 30.73 -6.24
C PRO A 68 25.63 29.86 -5.02
N ASN A 69 26.41 30.38 -4.06
CA ASN A 69 26.59 29.68 -2.79
C ASN A 69 25.25 29.65 -2.03
N LEU A 70 24.74 28.44 -1.84
CA LEU A 70 23.45 28.15 -1.21
C LEU A 70 23.62 27.14 -0.07
N ASP A 71 24.70 27.27 0.70
CA ASP A 71 25.04 26.38 1.82
C ASP A 71 23.92 26.24 2.87
N LYS A 72 23.04 27.23 3.01
CA LYS A 72 21.93 27.19 3.98
C LYS A 72 20.60 26.74 3.37
N LEU A 73 20.53 26.60 2.05
CA LEU A 73 19.27 26.33 1.35
C LEU A 73 18.85 24.87 1.59
N LYS A 74 17.61 24.71 2.03
CA LYS A 74 16.98 23.42 2.34
C LYS A 74 15.77 23.12 1.45
N SER A 75 15.10 24.14 0.93
CA SER A 75 13.88 23.94 0.14
C SER A 75 13.78 24.92 -1.01
N ILE A 76 13.41 24.40 -2.19
CA ILE A 76 13.04 25.18 -3.36
C ILE A 76 11.66 24.72 -3.83
N ASN A 77 10.78 25.68 -4.10
CA ASN A 77 9.51 25.46 -4.77
C ASN A 77 9.39 26.40 -5.97
N LEU A 78 9.41 25.85 -7.18
CA LEU A 78 9.21 26.57 -8.44
C LEU A 78 7.96 26.08 -9.17
N SER A 79 7.02 25.43 -8.48
CA SER A 79 5.90 24.80 -9.14
C SER A 79 5.06 25.77 -9.97
N GLY A 80 4.53 25.33 -11.10
CA GLY A 80 3.78 26.16 -12.05
C GLY A 80 4.64 27.15 -12.84
N SER A 81 5.98 27.06 -12.78
CA SER A 81 6.87 27.90 -13.60
C SER A 81 6.90 27.39 -15.05
N LYS A 82 5.87 27.73 -15.83
CA LYS A 82 5.63 27.18 -17.17
C LYS A 82 6.76 27.43 -18.17
N HIS A 83 7.56 28.49 -17.98
CA HIS A 83 8.67 28.83 -18.86
C HIS A 83 10.00 28.15 -18.48
N LEU A 84 10.05 27.48 -17.32
CA LEU A 84 11.28 26.86 -16.84
C LEU A 84 11.60 25.63 -17.71
N THR A 85 12.77 25.67 -18.36
CA THR A 85 13.18 24.62 -19.30
C THR A 85 14.19 23.63 -18.71
N GLN A 86 14.87 24.01 -17.63
CA GLN A 86 15.95 23.24 -17.02
C GLN A 86 15.85 23.30 -15.49
N VAL A 87 16.28 22.22 -14.82
CA VAL A 87 16.45 22.21 -13.37
C VAL A 87 17.52 23.24 -13.00
N PRO A 88 17.28 24.13 -12.00
CA PRO A 88 18.27 25.09 -11.53
C PRO A 88 19.56 24.40 -11.12
N ASP A 89 20.74 24.98 -11.38
CA ASP A 89 22.00 24.42 -10.89
C ASP A 89 22.03 24.45 -9.35
N LEU A 90 21.89 23.28 -8.72
CA LEU A 90 21.89 23.06 -7.27
C LEU A 90 23.22 22.47 -6.78
N SER A 91 24.26 22.42 -7.61
CA SER A 91 25.56 21.82 -7.24
C SER A 91 26.21 22.49 -6.02
N GLN A 92 25.88 23.75 -5.75
CA GLN A 92 26.36 24.55 -4.60
C GLN A 92 25.30 24.66 -3.48
N ALA A 93 24.32 23.76 -3.45
CA ALA A 93 23.29 23.67 -2.40
C ALA A 93 23.35 22.31 -1.67
N PRO A 94 24.43 21.99 -0.94
CA PRO A 94 24.66 20.65 -0.36
C PRO A 94 23.65 20.26 0.73
N ASN A 95 22.89 21.23 1.25
CA ASN A 95 21.88 21.03 2.30
C ASN A 95 20.44 21.03 1.78
N ILE A 96 20.25 20.98 0.46
CA ILE A 96 18.91 20.91 -0.14
C ILE A 96 18.24 19.59 0.28
N GLU A 97 17.01 19.70 0.81
CA GLU A 97 16.21 18.58 1.30
C GLU A 97 14.96 18.37 0.43
N ILE A 98 14.36 19.45 -0.11
CA ILE A 98 13.11 19.41 -0.87
C ILE A 98 13.22 20.25 -2.14
N VAL A 99 12.90 19.66 -3.28
CA VAL A 99 12.81 20.35 -4.58
C VAL A 99 11.46 20.05 -5.21
N ASN A 100 10.60 21.06 -5.29
CA ASN A 100 9.32 20.97 -6.00
C ASN A 100 9.38 21.75 -7.32
N LEU A 101 9.20 21.03 -8.42
CA LEU A 101 9.19 21.52 -9.81
C LEU A 101 7.86 21.17 -10.50
N ASP A 102 6.78 20.94 -9.75
CA ASP A 102 5.51 20.50 -10.32
C ASP A 102 5.00 21.50 -11.37
N PHE A 103 4.31 21.01 -12.39
CA PHE A 103 3.70 21.77 -13.48
C PHE A 103 4.70 22.66 -14.25
N CYS A 104 6.00 22.32 -14.22
CA CYS A 104 7.01 22.89 -15.12
C CYS A 104 6.93 22.20 -16.50
N VAL A 105 5.88 22.54 -17.25
CA VAL A 105 5.48 21.83 -18.50
C VAL A 105 6.55 21.80 -19.61
N HIS A 106 7.53 22.71 -19.58
CA HIS A 106 8.63 22.76 -20.56
C HIS A 106 9.96 22.20 -20.02
N LEU A 107 10.00 21.68 -18.79
CA LEU A 107 11.16 21.02 -18.23
C LEU A 107 11.43 19.72 -18.99
N THR A 108 12.61 19.57 -19.58
CA THR A 108 12.91 18.42 -20.46
C THR A 108 13.72 17.33 -19.79
N GLU A 109 14.63 17.68 -18.88
CA GLU A 109 15.53 16.70 -18.26
C GLU A 109 15.85 17.03 -16.81
N VAL A 110 16.07 15.97 -16.03
CA VAL A 110 16.73 16.05 -14.73
C VAL A 110 18.21 15.69 -14.92
N PRO A 111 19.14 16.61 -14.61
CA PRO A 111 20.56 16.44 -14.86
C PRO A 111 21.21 15.45 -13.88
N SER A 112 22.28 14.78 -14.31
CA SER A 112 22.95 13.72 -13.53
C SER A 112 23.59 14.18 -12.22
N TYR A 113 23.93 15.47 -12.06
CA TYR A 113 24.50 15.97 -10.81
C TYR A 113 23.55 15.83 -9.62
N VAL A 114 22.23 15.67 -9.86
CA VAL A 114 21.23 15.48 -8.80
C VAL A 114 21.58 14.29 -7.90
N ARG A 115 22.30 13.29 -8.42
CA ARG A 115 22.83 12.17 -7.64
C ARG A 115 23.71 12.57 -6.46
N HIS A 116 24.39 13.72 -6.56
CA HIS A 116 25.31 14.23 -5.54
C HIS A 116 24.59 15.02 -4.43
N LEU A 117 23.28 15.25 -4.57
CA LEU A 117 22.46 15.95 -3.58
C LEU A 117 22.08 14.98 -2.44
N ASN A 118 23.08 14.58 -1.65
CA ASN A 118 22.95 13.54 -0.62
C ASN A 118 21.97 13.87 0.53
N LYS A 119 21.49 15.11 0.64
CA LYS A 119 20.47 15.49 1.64
C LYS A 119 19.07 15.62 1.05
N LEU A 120 18.92 15.47 -0.27
CA LEU A 120 17.64 15.56 -0.94
C LEU A 120 16.77 14.38 -0.52
N LYS A 121 15.64 14.69 0.09
CA LYS A 121 14.63 13.74 0.57
C LYS A 121 13.44 13.68 -0.39
N GLU A 122 13.08 14.80 -1.02
CA GLU A 122 11.87 14.89 -1.84
C GLU A 122 12.18 15.60 -3.16
N LEU A 123 11.83 14.95 -4.26
CA LEU A 123 11.88 15.50 -5.61
C LEU A 123 10.52 15.32 -6.28
N SER A 124 9.83 16.43 -6.52
CA SER A 124 8.49 16.44 -7.12
C SER A 124 8.54 17.11 -8.50
N LEU A 125 8.07 16.38 -9.51
CA LEU A 125 8.07 16.68 -10.94
C LEU A 125 6.68 16.43 -11.54
N ALA A 126 5.63 16.40 -10.73
CA ALA A 126 4.27 16.12 -11.19
C ALA A 126 3.82 17.20 -12.18
N GLY A 127 3.16 16.86 -13.28
CA GLY A 127 2.76 17.76 -14.36
C GLY A 127 3.89 18.23 -15.29
N CYS A 128 5.11 17.67 -15.20
CA CYS A 128 6.21 17.96 -16.15
C CYS A 128 6.03 17.20 -17.48
N THR A 129 5.11 17.65 -18.33
CA THR A 129 4.71 16.94 -19.57
C THR A 129 5.81 16.80 -20.62
N SER A 130 6.79 17.72 -20.67
CA SER A 130 7.91 17.66 -21.61
C SER A 130 9.10 16.84 -21.11
N LEU A 131 9.05 16.32 -19.89
CA LEU A 131 10.14 15.56 -19.30
C LEU A 131 10.35 14.29 -20.12
N CYS A 132 11.54 14.16 -20.72
CA CYS A 132 11.91 13.00 -21.53
C CYS A 132 13.06 12.19 -20.94
N LYS A 133 13.79 12.76 -19.97
CA LYS A 133 14.98 12.13 -19.41
C LYS A 133 15.10 12.34 -17.91
N LEU A 134 15.27 11.24 -17.19
CA LEU A 134 15.62 11.18 -15.78
C LEU A 134 16.95 10.40 -15.69
N SER A 135 18.06 11.10 -15.43
CA SER A 135 19.41 10.52 -15.63
C SER A 135 19.86 9.61 -14.49
N GLU A 136 19.87 10.13 -13.26
CA GLU A 136 20.31 9.42 -12.04
C GLU A 136 19.53 9.97 -10.84
N LEU A 137 19.38 9.16 -9.79
CA LEU A 137 18.66 9.51 -8.56
C LEU A 137 19.62 9.76 -7.39
N PRO A 138 19.27 10.67 -6.44
CA PRO A 138 20.04 10.85 -5.22
C PRO A 138 19.80 9.69 -4.24
N LYS A 139 20.88 9.21 -3.61
CA LYS A 139 20.88 8.02 -2.74
C LYS A 139 19.89 8.09 -1.56
N ASN A 140 19.74 9.27 -0.96
CA ASN A 140 18.96 9.46 0.27
C ASN A 140 17.54 9.98 0.03
N LEU A 141 17.07 9.89 -1.22
CA LEU A 141 15.71 10.27 -1.58
C LEU A 141 14.70 9.41 -0.83
N ARG A 142 13.64 10.02 -0.30
CA ARG A 142 12.51 9.39 0.39
C ARG A 142 11.28 9.30 -0.49
N GLU A 143 11.04 10.32 -1.30
CA GLU A 143 9.92 10.40 -2.23
C GLU A 143 10.37 10.97 -3.59
N LEU A 144 9.97 10.26 -4.65
CA LEU A 144 10.05 10.72 -6.03
C LEU A 144 8.64 10.74 -6.63
N ASP A 145 8.18 11.92 -7.06
CA ASP A 145 6.89 12.09 -7.73
C ASP A 145 7.11 12.57 -9.17
N VAL A 146 6.82 11.70 -10.14
CA VAL A 146 6.91 11.92 -11.58
C VAL A 146 5.59 11.52 -12.23
N ARG A 147 4.56 12.34 -12.04
CA ARG A 147 3.26 12.17 -12.71
C ARG A 147 3.17 13.07 -13.94
N THR A 148 3.40 12.58 -15.16
CA THR A 148 3.60 13.45 -16.34
C THR A 148 2.31 13.89 -17.07
N ARG A 149 1.15 13.85 -16.39
CA ARG A 149 -0.14 14.22 -16.98
C ARG A 149 -0.18 15.69 -17.43
N SER A 150 -0.67 15.94 -18.64
CA SER A 150 -0.96 17.30 -19.12
C SER A 150 -2.26 17.83 -18.56
N ALA A 151 -2.18 18.97 -17.87
CA ALA A 151 -3.35 19.75 -17.45
C ALA A 151 -3.84 20.72 -18.55
N GLU A 152 -3.28 20.70 -19.76
CA GLU A 152 -3.48 21.77 -20.75
C GLU A 152 -4.85 21.79 -21.46
N HIS A 153 -5.82 20.98 -21.05
CA HIS A 153 -7.23 21.19 -21.41
C HIS A 153 -8.05 21.94 -20.34
N ASP A 154 -7.46 22.29 -19.18
CA ASP A 154 -8.24 22.75 -18.02
C ASP A 154 -8.10 24.25 -17.67
N THR A 155 -7.99 25.13 -18.67
CA THR A 155 -8.01 26.59 -18.43
C THR A 155 -9.15 27.35 -19.11
N THR A 156 -10.02 26.67 -19.86
CA THR A 156 -11.26 27.27 -20.36
C THR A 156 -12.46 27.14 -19.42
N CYS A 157 -12.50 26.16 -18.50
CA CYS A 157 -13.62 26.05 -17.52
C CYS A 157 -13.57 27.11 -16.39
N CYS A 158 -12.54 27.97 -16.32
CA CYS A 158 -12.49 29.07 -15.35
C CYS A 158 -13.08 30.41 -15.86
N ARG A 159 -13.63 30.51 -17.09
CA ARG A 159 -14.09 31.82 -17.60
C ARG A 159 -15.48 31.98 -18.18
N LEU A 160 -16.28 30.94 -18.43
CA LEU A 160 -17.66 31.15 -18.88
C LEU A 160 -18.56 30.08 -18.28
N GLY A 161 -19.66 30.51 -17.67
CA GLY A 161 -20.68 29.65 -17.07
C GLY A 161 -21.55 28.95 -18.11
N GLU A 162 -20.95 28.15 -18.98
CA GLU A 162 -21.66 27.29 -19.93
C GLU A 162 -21.07 25.88 -19.89
N ASN A 163 -21.96 24.89 -19.86
CA ASN A 163 -21.77 23.43 -19.72
C ASN A 163 -20.38 22.89 -20.12
N CYS A 164 -19.64 22.37 -19.13
CA CYS A 164 -18.44 21.56 -19.35
C CYS A 164 -18.87 20.08 -19.52
N ASP A 165 -19.33 19.67 -20.70
CA ASP A 165 -19.79 18.30 -21.04
C ASP A 165 -18.70 17.40 -21.69
N GLU A 166 -17.41 17.76 -21.61
CA GLU A 166 -16.34 17.00 -22.28
C GLU A 166 -15.13 16.78 -21.34
N TRP A 167 -15.26 15.88 -20.36
CA TRP A 167 -14.16 15.47 -19.46
C TRP A 167 -13.22 14.40 -20.08
N PHE A 168 -13.57 13.82 -21.23
CA PHE A 168 -12.79 12.76 -21.88
C PHE A 168 -12.51 12.98 -23.38
N PRO A 169 -11.98 14.14 -23.82
CA PRO A 169 -11.46 14.22 -25.18
C PRO A 169 -10.14 13.44 -25.22
N SER A 170 -10.10 12.33 -25.97
CA SER A 170 -8.93 11.51 -26.30
C SER A 170 -7.65 11.90 -25.55
N LEU A 171 -7.39 11.26 -24.41
CA LEU A 171 -6.18 11.49 -23.62
C LEU A 171 -4.97 11.06 -24.45
N ASN A 172 -4.44 11.97 -25.26
CA ASN A 172 -3.11 11.82 -25.81
C ASN A 172 -2.16 12.09 -24.63
N PHE A 173 -1.86 11.04 -23.87
CA PHE A 173 -0.90 11.06 -22.77
C PHE A 173 0.48 11.32 -23.38
N SER A 174 0.77 12.58 -23.66
CA SER A 174 1.96 13.02 -24.39
C SER A 174 3.21 13.03 -23.49
N SER A 175 3.36 12.03 -22.63
CA SER A 175 4.58 11.86 -21.86
C SER A 175 5.71 11.45 -22.80
N LYS A 176 6.87 12.07 -22.61
CA LYS A 176 8.08 11.77 -23.39
C LYS A 176 9.07 10.90 -22.61
N LEU A 177 8.73 10.55 -21.36
CA LEU A 177 9.60 9.77 -20.50
C LEU A 177 9.46 8.28 -20.86
N GLU A 178 10.35 7.82 -21.73
CA GLU A 178 10.34 6.45 -22.28
C GLU A 178 11.17 5.46 -21.44
N THR A 179 12.07 5.96 -20.59
CA THR A 179 12.95 5.12 -19.76
C THR A 179 13.06 5.65 -18.33
N PHE A 180 13.20 4.73 -17.39
CA PHE A 180 13.54 5.03 -15.99
C PHE A 180 15.05 4.79 -15.76
N PRO A 181 15.74 5.62 -14.95
CA PRO A 181 17.18 5.50 -14.73
C PRO A 181 17.57 4.15 -14.10
N ILE A 182 18.76 3.68 -14.46
CA ILE A 182 19.40 2.55 -13.78
C ILE A 182 19.81 3.00 -12.37
N ILE A 183 19.48 2.18 -11.37
CA ILE A 183 19.82 2.42 -9.98
C ILE A 183 21.07 1.58 -9.65
N SER A 184 22.22 2.23 -9.52
CA SER A 184 23.50 1.51 -9.39
C SER A 184 23.81 1.03 -7.97
N GLU A 185 23.18 1.61 -6.94
CA GLU A 185 23.44 1.30 -5.53
C GLU A 185 22.12 1.12 -4.76
N PRO A 186 22.10 0.30 -3.69
CA PRO A 186 20.95 0.18 -2.80
C PRO A 186 20.53 1.53 -2.18
N MET A 187 19.22 1.78 -2.20
CA MET A 187 18.55 2.97 -1.67
C MET A 187 17.53 2.55 -0.61
N GLU A 188 17.96 2.56 0.66
CA GLU A 188 17.15 2.12 1.81
C GLU A 188 16.15 3.19 2.29
N LEU A 189 16.36 4.46 1.92
CA LEU A 189 15.56 5.57 2.43
C LEU A 189 14.35 5.91 1.54
N ILE A 190 14.33 5.44 0.30
CA ILE A 190 13.22 5.70 -0.63
C ILE A 190 12.03 4.87 -0.22
N THR A 191 10.90 5.53 0.02
CA THR A 191 9.67 4.88 0.50
C THR A 191 8.54 4.98 -0.50
N ILE A 192 8.51 6.06 -1.30
CA ILE A 192 7.45 6.37 -2.25
C ILE A 192 8.07 6.67 -3.61
N LEU A 193 7.64 5.92 -4.63
CA LEU A 193 7.93 6.18 -6.04
C LEU A 193 6.62 6.27 -6.82
N LYS A 194 6.27 7.47 -7.29
CA LYS A 194 5.14 7.69 -8.19
C LYS A 194 5.70 8.00 -9.57
N LEU A 195 5.46 7.12 -10.51
CA LEU A 195 5.84 7.25 -11.91
C LEU A 195 4.59 6.99 -12.76
N GLU A 196 3.69 7.96 -12.79
CA GLU A 196 2.37 7.82 -13.44
C GLU A 196 2.35 8.55 -14.78
N PHE A 197 1.51 8.05 -15.69
CA PHE A 197 1.37 8.59 -17.04
C PHE A 197 2.66 8.56 -17.88
N ALA A 198 3.69 7.81 -17.45
CA ALA A 198 4.96 7.71 -18.16
C ALA A 198 4.82 6.83 -19.42
N ALA A 199 5.62 7.11 -20.44
CA ALA A 199 5.66 6.35 -21.68
C ALA A 199 6.66 5.18 -21.61
N ILE A 200 6.97 4.71 -20.40
CA ILE A 200 7.92 3.62 -20.16
C ILE A 200 7.36 2.30 -20.70
N GLU A 201 8.20 1.51 -21.38
CA GLU A 201 7.81 0.16 -21.81
C GLU A 201 8.12 -0.90 -20.74
N GLU A 202 9.17 -0.68 -19.95
CA GLU A 202 9.62 -1.55 -18.87
C GLU A 202 10.34 -0.74 -17.78
N LEU A 203 10.35 -1.26 -16.55
CA LEU A 203 11.26 -0.78 -15.51
C LEU A 203 12.58 -1.56 -15.56
N PRO A 204 13.72 -0.92 -15.26
CA PRO A 204 15.01 -1.60 -15.26
C PRO A 204 15.06 -2.63 -14.11
N PRO A 205 15.74 -3.78 -14.29
CA PRO A 205 15.90 -4.79 -13.23
C PRO A 205 16.56 -4.24 -11.95
N SER A 206 17.34 -3.18 -12.07
CA SER A 206 17.92 -2.46 -10.93
C SER A 206 16.88 -1.87 -9.97
N ILE A 207 15.58 -1.95 -10.25
CA ILE A 207 14.52 -1.59 -9.30
C ILE A 207 14.69 -2.31 -7.96
N GLU A 208 15.27 -3.52 -7.94
CA GLU A 208 15.59 -4.26 -6.72
C GLU A 208 16.49 -3.50 -5.73
N ASN A 209 17.23 -2.50 -6.21
CA ASN A 209 18.05 -1.65 -5.37
C ASN A 209 17.22 -0.64 -4.56
N LEU A 210 15.93 -0.45 -4.83
CA LEU A 210 15.04 0.38 -3.99
C LEU A 210 14.55 -0.41 -2.75
N THR A 211 15.49 -0.89 -1.93
CA THR A 211 15.24 -1.83 -0.83
C THR A 211 14.29 -1.29 0.26
N GLY A 212 14.19 0.03 0.41
CA GLY A 212 13.27 0.69 1.34
C GLY A 212 11.87 0.96 0.79
N LEU A 213 11.61 0.66 -0.49
CA LEU A 213 10.40 1.10 -1.20
C LEU A 213 9.16 0.45 -0.61
N LYS A 214 8.20 1.26 -0.18
CA LYS A 214 6.91 0.82 0.40
C LYS A 214 5.74 1.00 -0.57
N SER A 215 5.79 2.03 -1.39
CA SER A 215 4.73 2.35 -2.35
C SER A 215 5.31 2.62 -3.73
N LEU A 216 4.85 1.86 -4.72
CA LEU A 216 5.15 2.04 -6.13
C LEU A 216 3.85 2.32 -6.90
N SER A 217 3.74 3.49 -7.52
CA SER A 217 2.65 3.81 -8.45
C SER A 217 3.20 3.95 -9.87
N LEU A 218 2.62 3.18 -10.78
CA LEU A 218 2.86 3.15 -12.22
C LEU A 218 1.56 3.43 -12.98
N SER A 219 0.56 3.99 -12.31
CA SER A 219 -0.78 4.16 -12.89
C SER A 219 -0.73 4.94 -14.19
N PHE A 220 -1.60 4.58 -15.13
CA PHE A 220 -1.69 5.16 -16.47
C PHE A 220 -0.40 5.11 -17.31
N CYS A 221 0.55 4.22 -17.00
CA CYS A 221 1.66 3.90 -17.89
C CYS A 221 1.19 3.00 -19.05
N GLU A 222 0.46 3.56 -20.01
CA GLU A 222 -0.20 2.79 -21.08
C GLU A 222 0.77 1.99 -21.98
N MET A 223 2.04 2.39 -22.02
CA MET A 223 3.08 1.75 -22.81
C MET A 223 3.78 0.58 -22.08
N LEU A 224 3.56 0.45 -20.77
CA LEU A 224 4.21 -0.56 -19.93
C LEU A 224 3.76 -1.96 -20.36
N LYS A 225 4.71 -2.81 -20.76
CA LYS A 225 4.45 -4.18 -21.23
C LYS A 225 4.70 -5.23 -20.15
N TYR A 226 5.75 -5.02 -19.35
CA TYR A 226 6.19 -5.96 -18.32
C TYR A 226 6.73 -5.20 -17.11
N LEU A 227 6.54 -5.80 -15.93
CA LEU A 227 7.34 -5.48 -14.75
C LEU A 227 8.57 -6.40 -14.75
N PRO A 228 9.76 -5.92 -14.32
CA PRO A 228 10.95 -6.77 -14.23
C PRO A 228 10.73 -7.84 -13.17
N ASP A 229 11.24 -9.06 -13.42
CA ASP A 229 11.13 -10.17 -12.47
C ASP A 229 11.71 -9.78 -11.10
N SER A 230 12.78 -8.99 -11.06
CA SER A 230 13.45 -8.52 -9.84
C SER A 230 12.56 -7.70 -8.88
N ILE A 231 11.33 -7.34 -9.27
CA ILE A 231 10.34 -6.75 -8.36
C ILE A 231 10.05 -7.63 -7.14
N TYR A 232 10.22 -8.97 -7.25
CA TYR A 232 10.04 -9.90 -6.12
C TYR A 232 11.02 -9.60 -4.95
N SER A 233 12.16 -8.97 -5.23
CA SER A 233 13.20 -8.64 -4.24
C SER A 233 12.83 -7.44 -3.36
N LEU A 234 11.78 -6.69 -3.69
CA LEU A 234 11.33 -5.53 -2.92
C LEU A 234 10.58 -5.93 -1.65
N SER A 235 11.31 -6.44 -0.64
CA SER A 235 10.77 -7.00 0.61
C SER A 235 10.05 -6.00 1.53
N SER A 236 10.11 -4.71 1.20
CA SER A 236 9.40 -3.64 1.93
C SER A 236 8.16 -3.14 1.20
N LEU A 237 7.89 -3.60 -0.03
CA LEU A 237 6.84 -3.06 -0.88
C LEU A 237 5.46 -3.52 -0.37
N ASP A 238 4.68 -2.58 0.13
CA ASP A 238 3.33 -2.80 0.67
C ASP A 238 2.24 -2.55 -0.39
N SER A 239 2.48 -1.58 -1.28
CA SER A 239 1.49 -1.06 -2.22
C SER A 239 2.06 -0.95 -3.63
N LEU A 240 1.38 -1.58 -4.58
CA LEU A 240 1.67 -1.52 -6.01
C LEU A 240 0.41 -1.07 -6.77
N ASP A 241 0.45 0.11 -7.35
CA ASP A 241 -0.57 0.59 -8.30
C ASP A 241 -0.01 0.50 -9.72
N ILE A 242 -0.63 -0.32 -10.56
CA ILE A 242 -0.36 -0.49 -11.98
C ILE A 242 -1.65 -0.29 -12.79
N SER A 243 -2.62 0.42 -12.23
CA SER A 243 -3.90 0.66 -12.87
C SER A 243 -3.73 1.37 -14.22
N PHE A 244 -4.62 1.07 -15.17
CA PHE A 244 -4.64 1.63 -16.52
C PHE A 244 -3.37 1.38 -17.36
N CYS A 245 -2.54 0.39 -16.99
CA CYS A 245 -1.42 -0.09 -17.82
C CYS A 245 -1.94 -1.02 -18.93
N GLN A 246 -2.51 -0.43 -19.98
CA GLN A 246 -3.27 -1.16 -21.01
C GLN A 246 -2.46 -2.18 -21.82
N LYS A 247 -1.14 -2.00 -21.97
CA LYS A 247 -0.26 -2.93 -22.68
C LYS A 247 0.41 -3.98 -21.79
N LEU A 248 0.15 -3.95 -20.49
CA LEU A 248 0.76 -4.90 -19.55
C LEU A 248 0.24 -6.30 -19.85
N GLU A 249 1.12 -7.23 -20.21
CA GLU A 249 0.71 -8.56 -20.66
C GLU A 249 0.75 -9.62 -19.55
N SER A 250 1.63 -9.46 -18.57
CA SER A 250 1.85 -10.43 -17.50
C SER A 250 2.31 -9.79 -16.20
N LEU A 251 1.94 -10.38 -15.06
CA LEU A 251 2.54 -10.06 -13.76
C LEU A 251 3.60 -11.11 -13.34
N PRO A 252 4.82 -10.69 -12.97
CA PRO A 252 5.82 -11.58 -12.40
C PRO A 252 5.44 -11.99 -10.96
N VAL A 253 6.28 -12.78 -10.30
CA VAL A 253 6.12 -13.06 -8.87
C VAL A 253 6.24 -11.75 -8.10
N LEU A 254 5.25 -11.46 -7.26
CA LEU A 254 5.21 -10.23 -6.47
C LEU A 254 5.89 -10.46 -5.11
N PRO A 255 6.41 -9.39 -4.47
CA PRO A 255 7.06 -9.52 -3.18
C PRO A 255 6.09 -10.00 -2.10
N PHE A 256 6.59 -10.79 -1.15
CA PHE A 256 5.77 -11.38 -0.07
C PHE A 256 5.11 -10.35 0.85
N SER A 257 5.69 -9.14 0.90
CA SER A 257 5.23 -8.01 1.70
C SER A 257 4.01 -7.29 1.12
N LEU A 258 3.67 -7.55 -0.15
CA LEU A 258 2.64 -6.81 -0.86
C LEU A 258 1.26 -7.09 -0.23
N ALA A 259 0.65 -6.03 0.29
CA ALA A 259 -0.68 -6.03 0.87
C ALA A 259 -1.72 -5.43 -0.07
N TYR A 260 -1.31 -4.49 -0.95
CA TYR A 260 -2.18 -3.82 -1.90
C TYR A 260 -1.66 -3.93 -3.34
N LEU A 261 -2.51 -4.43 -4.23
CA LEU A 261 -2.30 -4.43 -5.68
C LEU A 261 -3.52 -3.83 -6.37
N ASP A 262 -3.32 -2.74 -7.11
CA ASP A 262 -4.32 -2.19 -8.02
C ASP A 262 -3.87 -2.41 -9.48
N ALA A 263 -4.49 -3.38 -10.16
CA ALA A 263 -4.30 -3.65 -11.57
C ALA A 263 -5.56 -3.34 -12.40
N LYS A 264 -6.38 -2.37 -11.97
CA LYS A 264 -7.60 -1.99 -12.70
C LYS A 264 -7.26 -1.60 -14.14
N CYS A 265 -8.11 -1.95 -15.09
CA CYS A 265 -8.01 -1.58 -16.50
C CYS A 265 -6.70 -1.98 -17.21
N CYS A 266 -6.00 -3.01 -16.72
CA CYS A 266 -4.93 -3.67 -17.45
C CYS A 266 -5.52 -4.61 -18.50
N THR A 267 -6.09 -4.05 -19.56
CA THR A 267 -6.92 -4.79 -20.54
C THR A 267 -6.15 -5.86 -21.33
N SER A 268 -4.82 -5.75 -21.46
CA SER A 268 -3.99 -6.76 -22.13
C SER A 268 -3.43 -7.84 -21.18
N LEU A 269 -3.72 -7.76 -19.88
CA LEU A 269 -3.16 -8.65 -18.88
C LEU A 269 -3.71 -10.07 -19.06
N LYS A 270 -2.83 -11.01 -19.39
CA LYS A 270 -3.18 -12.41 -19.68
C LYS A 270 -2.81 -13.35 -18.55
N THR A 271 -1.60 -13.20 -18.01
CA THR A 271 -1.03 -14.13 -17.03
C THR A 271 -0.64 -13.43 -15.75
N VAL A 272 -0.70 -14.17 -14.64
CA VAL A 272 -0.19 -13.75 -13.33
C VAL A 272 0.61 -14.89 -12.74
N SER A 273 1.69 -14.56 -12.04
CA SER A 273 2.52 -15.54 -11.34
C SER A 273 2.07 -15.65 -9.89
N SER A 274 2.12 -16.87 -9.33
CA SER A 274 1.76 -17.09 -7.93
C SER A 274 2.87 -16.59 -6.99
N SER A 275 2.47 -15.90 -5.92
CA SER A 275 3.37 -15.44 -4.85
C SER A 275 3.27 -16.33 -3.61
N ILE A 276 2.40 -17.35 -3.61
CA ILE A 276 2.22 -18.31 -2.52
C ILE A 276 3.56 -18.83 -1.94
N PRO A 277 4.55 -19.28 -2.74
CA PRO A 277 5.79 -19.82 -2.16
C PRO A 277 6.58 -18.80 -1.32
N SER A 278 6.66 -17.55 -1.76
CA SER A 278 7.38 -16.49 -1.06
C SER A 278 6.61 -16.01 0.17
N VAL A 279 5.28 -15.88 0.04
CA VAL A 279 4.41 -15.51 1.16
C VAL A 279 4.36 -16.60 2.24
N LYS A 280 4.38 -17.88 1.85
CA LYS A 280 4.42 -19.03 2.76
C LYS A 280 5.66 -19.01 3.66
N GLN A 281 6.82 -18.66 3.14
CA GLN A 281 8.06 -18.54 3.93
C GLN A 281 8.00 -17.36 4.92
N ASN A 282 7.08 -16.43 4.73
CA ASN A 282 6.91 -15.21 5.52
C ASN A 282 5.47 -15.10 6.06
N TRP A 283 4.89 -16.22 6.49
CA TRP A 283 3.48 -16.32 6.88
C TRP A 283 3.08 -15.27 7.94
N ASN A 284 3.89 -15.13 8.98
CA ASN A 284 3.65 -14.22 10.11
C ASN A 284 4.01 -12.76 9.82
N TYR A 285 4.40 -12.40 8.59
CA TYR A 285 4.81 -11.03 8.26
C TYR A 285 3.71 -9.99 8.52
N LEU A 286 2.44 -10.36 8.30
CA LEU A 286 1.31 -9.46 8.55
C LEU A 286 1.23 -9.01 10.02
N TYR A 287 1.52 -9.91 10.96
CA TYR A 287 1.53 -9.62 12.40
C TYR A 287 2.50 -8.48 12.72
N TYR A 288 3.74 -8.57 12.23
CA TYR A 288 4.78 -7.57 12.49
C TYR A 288 4.50 -6.19 11.89
N ARG A 289 3.65 -6.11 10.86
CA ARG A 289 3.32 -4.86 10.19
C ARG A 289 2.15 -4.10 10.85
N GLY A 290 1.31 -4.79 11.63
CA GLY A 290 0.10 -4.20 12.21
C GLY A 290 -0.97 -3.80 11.17
N TYR A 291 -0.91 -4.34 9.95
CA TYR A 291 -1.95 -4.13 8.93
C TYR A 291 -3.11 -5.10 9.15
N SER A 292 -4.33 -4.60 9.15
CA SER A 292 -5.55 -5.40 9.29
C SER A 292 -6.27 -5.63 7.95
N TRP A 293 -5.59 -5.48 6.81
CA TRP A 293 -6.22 -5.62 5.50
C TRP A 293 -5.23 -6.02 4.39
N GLU A 294 -5.76 -6.69 3.37
CA GLU A 294 -5.09 -6.94 2.09
C GLU A 294 -6.09 -6.76 0.95
N SER A 295 -5.66 -6.16 -0.17
CA SER A 295 -6.55 -5.94 -1.32
C SER A 295 -5.86 -6.14 -2.66
N PHE A 296 -6.41 -7.02 -3.50
CA PHE A 296 -5.88 -7.34 -4.84
C PHE A 296 -6.96 -7.17 -5.91
N VAL A 297 -6.76 -6.19 -6.79
CA VAL A 297 -7.79 -5.72 -7.72
C VAL A 297 -7.40 -5.95 -9.16
N PHE A 298 -8.28 -6.59 -9.92
CA PHE A 298 -8.11 -6.86 -11.36
C PHE A 298 -9.34 -6.39 -12.18
N LEU A 299 -10.01 -5.32 -11.77
CA LEU A 299 -11.16 -4.77 -12.51
C LEU A 299 -10.80 -4.53 -13.97
N GLY A 300 -11.61 -4.95 -14.94
CA GLY A 300 -11.34 -4.72 -16.36
C GLY A 300 -10.13 -5.46 -16.97
N CYS A 301 -9.56 -6.45 -16.28
CA CYS A 301 -8.52 -7.34 -16.84
C CYS A 301 -9.12 -8.50 -17.64
N GLU A 302 -9.81 -8.20 -18.74
CA GLU A 302 -10.65 -9.18 -19.47
C GLU A 302 -9.87 -10.31 -20.14
N MET A 303 -8.60 -10.07 -20.45
CA MET A 303 -7.73 -11.00 -21.15
C MET A 303 -7.11 -12.07 -20.24
N LEU A 304 -7.40 -12.04 -18.94
CA LEU A 304 -6.92 -13.04 -17.98
C LEU A 304 -7.35 -14.44 -18.42
N ASP A 305 -6.35 -15.29 -18.67
CA ASP A 305 -6.62 -16.65 -19.11
C ASP A 305 -7.19 -17.52 -17.98
N GLU A 306 -7.55 -18.77 -18.29
CA GLU A 306 -8.12 -19.69 -17.29
C GLU A 306 -7.11 -20.06 -16.19
N ASN A 307 -5.81 -20.14 -16.50
CA ASN A 307 -4.77 -20.48 -15.54
C ASN A 307 -4.51 -19.31 -14.59
N ALA A 308 -4.46 -18.09 -15.12
CA ALA A 308 -4.32 -16.86 -14.35
C ALA A 308 -5.48 -16.70 -13.38
N ARG A 309 -6.72 -16.90 -13.84
CA ARG A 309 -7.89 -16.89 -12.94
C ARG A 309 -7.77 -17.96 -11.85
N LYS A 310 -7.37 -19.20 -12.15
CA LYS A 310 -7.12 -20.23 -11.13
C LYS A 310 -6.00 -19.85 -10.15
N ALA A 311 -4.93 -19.22 -10.62
CA ALA A 311 -3.85 -18.75 -9.76
C ALA A 311 -4.34 -17.65 -8.80
N LEU A 312 -5.12 -16.67 -9.29
CA LEU A 312 -5.76 -15.65 -8.45
C LEU A 312 -6.69 -16.27 -7.41
N MET A 313 -7.42 -17.32 -7.81
CA MET A 313 -8.29 -18.07 -6.92
C MET A 313 -7.51 -18.75 -5.77
N GLU A 314 -6.41 -19.43 -6.09
CA GLU A 314 -5.55 -20.09 -5.09
C GLU A 314 -4.85 -19.07 -4.20
N GLU A 315 -4.36 -17.96 -4.78
CA GLU A 315 -3.71 -16.87 -4.05
C GLU A 315 -4.68 -16.20 -3.06
N ALA A 316 -5.92 -15.93 -3.47
CA ALA A 316 -6.94 -15.35 -2.59
C ALA A 316 -7.29 -16.26 -1.42
N LEU A 317 -7.49 -17.56 -1.67
CA LEU A 317 -7.74 -18.53 -0.59
C LEU A 317 -6.55 -18.61 0.38
N PHE A 318 -5.34 -18.74 -0.15
CA PHE A 318 -4.14 -18.79 0.65
C PHE A 318 -4.00 -17.55 1.55
N ARG A 319 -4.23 -16.36 1.00
CA ARG A 319 -4.15 -15.11 1.77
C ARG A 319 -5.26 -14.98 2.80
N ILE A 320 -6.49 -15.42 2.48
CA ILE A 320 -7.58 -15.49 3.47
C ILE A 320 -7.22 -16.42 4.62
N LEU A 321 -6.70 -17.62 4.36
CA LEU A 321 -6.29 -18.56 5.42
C LEU A 321 -5.12 -18.01 6.26
N ARG A 322 -4.13 -17.39 5.62
CA ARG A 322 -3.04 -16.69 6.32
C ARG A 322 -3.58 -15.57 7.20
N PHE A 323 -4.49 -14.76 6.67
CA PHE A 323 -5.11 -13.69 7.43
C PHE A 323 -5.88 -14.25 8.64
N ALA A 324 -6.69 -15.28 8.41
CA ALA A 324 -7.54 -15.90 9.42
C ALA A 324 -6.73 -16.54 10.56
N THR A 325 -5.57 -17.15 10.25
CA THR A 325 -4.68 -17.74 11.26
C THR A 325 -3.90 -16.68 12.04
N VAL A 326 -3.33 -15.67 11.37
CA VAL A 326 -2.53 -14.62 12.03
C VAL A 326 -3.37 -13.78 13.00
N PHE A 327 -4.63 -13.52 12.65
CA PHE A 327 -5.50 -12.66 13.44
C PHE A 327 -6.57 -13.40 14.24
N ASN A 328 -6.47 -14.73 14.35
CA ASN A 328 -7.40 -15.54 15.14
C ASN A 328 -7.45 -15.07 16.60
N GLU A 329 -6.29 -14.71 17.16
CA GLU A 329 -6.14 -14.28 18.56
C GLU A 329 -6.44 -12.79 18.79
N SER A 330 -6.38 -11.96 17.74
CA SER A 330 -6.21 -10.52 17.91
C SER A 330 -7.49 -9.72 18.18
N ARG A 331 -8.67 -10.34 18.31
CA ARG A 331 -9.96 -9.69 18.70
C ARG A 331 -10.31 -8.38 17.93
N PHE A 332 -9.80 -8.18 16.71
CA PHE A 332 -10.03 -6.95 15.94
C PHE A 332 -11.22 -7.08 14.98
N PRO A 333 -12.17 -6.11 14.95
CA PRO A 333 -13.45 -6.28 14.27
C PRO A 333 -13.46 -6.05 12.74
N LEU A 334 -12.35 -5.66 12.11
CA LEU A 334 -12.35 -5.18 10.70
C LEU A 334 -11.25 -5.82 9.82
N ASN A 335 -11.01 -7.10 10.07
CA ASN A 335 -10.00 -7.91 9.43
C ASN A 335 -10.45 -8.36 8.03
N MET A 336 -9.98 -7.69 6.97
CA MET A 336 -10.52 -7.89 5.62
C MET A 336 -9.43 -8.13 4.58
N HIS A 337 -9.37 -9.36 4.07
CA HIS A 337 -8.85 -9.61 2.73
C HIS A 337 -9.97 -9.34 1.72
N LEU A 338 -9.69 -8.61 0.63
CA LEU A 338 -10.60 -8.40 -0.49
C LEU A 338 -9.87 -8.60 -1.82
N SER A 339 -10.34 -9.54 -2.63
CA SER A 339 -9.83 -9.73 -3.99
C SER A 339 -10.96 -9.82 -5.00
N TYR A 340 -10.77 -9.23 -6.19
CA TYR A 340 -11.74 -9.40 -7.26
C TYR A 340 -11.16 -9.31 -8.67
N TRP A 341 -11.75 -10.08 -9.58
CA TRP A 341 -11.33 -10.25 -10.96
C TRP A 341 -12.51 -10.61 -11.88
N PRO A 342 -12.37 -10.47 -13.22
CA PRO A 342 -13.41 -10.83 -14.16
C PRO A 342 -13.74 -12.33 -14.12
N GLY A 343 -15.02 -12.66 -13.98
CA GLY A 343 -15.47 -14.05 -13.93
C GLY A 343 -16.92 -14.18 -13.53
N SER A 344 -17.51 -15.34 -13.81
CA SER A 344 -18.94 -15.59 -13.68
C SER A 344 -19.28 -16.84 -12.86
N GLU A 345 -18.28 -17.51 -12.32
CA GLU A 345 -18.42 -18.76 -11.58
C GLU A 345 -17.91 -18.60 -10.15
N ILE A 346 -18.69 -19.14 -9.20
CA ILE A 346 -18.22 -19.30 -7.83
C ILE A 346 -17.12 -20.36 -7.83
N LEU A 347 -16.04 -20.02 -7.16
CA LEU A 347 -14.89 -20.88 -6.87
C LEU A 347 -15.29 -22.31 -6.47
N ARG A 348 -14.54 -23.32 -6.94
CA ARG A 348 -14.90 -24.73 -6.74
C ARG A 348 -14.92 -25.14 -5.27
N TRP A 349 -13.98 -24.67 -4.47
CA TRP A 349 -13.78 -25.04 -3.07
C TRP A 349 -14.81 -24.46 -2.10
N PHE A 350 -15.63 -23.49 -2.52
CA PHE A 350 -16.73 -23.02 -1.69
C PHE A 350 -17.72 -24.15 -1.42
N SER A 351 -17.88 -24.52 -0.14
CA SER A 351 -18.67 -25.69 0.26
C SER A 351 -20.15 -25.50 0.01
N HIS A 352 -20.62 -24.25 0.12
CA HIS A 352 -22.02 -23.90 -0.06
C HIS A 352 -22.13 -22.84 -1.15
N LYS A 353 -23.06 -23.04 -2.09
CA LYS A 353 -23.29 -22.14 -3.23
C LYS A 353 -24.78 -21.96 -3.43
N SER A 354 -25.17 -20.76 -3.83
CA SER A 354 -26.56 -20.41 -4.11
C SER A 354 -26.64 -19.58 -5.38
N GLU A 355 -27.68 -19.83 -6.17
CA GLU A 355 -28.10 -18.90 -7.22
C GLU A 355 -28.93 -17.80 -6.53
N GLY A 356 -28.52 -16.55 -6.73
CA GLY A 356 -29.08 -15.38 -6.06
C GLY A 356 -28.11 -14.75 -5.05
N SER A 357 -28.62 -13.77 -4.30
CA SER A 357 -27.87 -12.96 -3.36
C SER A 357 -28.04 -13.40 -1.90
N SER A 358 -28.57 -14.60 -1.66
CA SER A 358 -28.74 -15.13 -0.31
C SER A 358 -28.50 -16.63 -0.27
N ILE A 359 -28.01 -17.11 0.87
CA ILE A 359 -27.69 -18.52 1.10
C ILE A 359 -27.91 -18.88 2.56
N CYS A 360 -28.52 -20.03 2.80
CA CYS A 360 -28.70 -20.61 4.12
C CYS A 360 -27.90 -21.92 4.19
N ILE A 361 -27.10 -22.08 5.23
CA ILE A 361 -26.24 -23.23 5.46
C ILE A 361 -26.52 -23.82 6.83
N ASN A 362 -26.32 -25.13 6.95
CA ASN A 362 -26.24 -25.77 8.25
C ASN A 362 -24.86 -25.48 8.83
N LEU A 363 -24.82 -25.02 10.07
CA LEU A 363 -23.56 -24.92 10.79
C LEU A 363 -23.13 -26.33 11.19
N PRO A 364 -21.84 -26.67 11.09
CA PRO A 364 -21.33 -28.03 11.34
C PRO A 364 -21.36 -28.44 12.82
N HIS A 365 -22.10 -27.73 13.67
CA HIS A 365 -22.26 -28.02 15.08
C HIS A 365 -23.66 -28.60 15.40
N PRO A 366 -23.88 -29.90 15.14
CA PRO A 366 -25.03 -30.62 15.67
C PRO A 366 -24.65 -31.18 17.04
N HIS A 367 -25.21 -30.58 18.10
CA HIS A 367 -25.21 -31.13 19.47
C HIS A 367 -23.83 -31.20 20.19
N HIS A 368 -23.73 -30.48 21.31
CA HIS A 368 -22.68 -30.59 22.35
C HIS A 368 -21.24 -30.15 22.05
N GLN A 369 -20.92 -29.62 20.87
CA GLN A 369 -19.59 -29.02 20.59
C GLN A 369 -19.73 -27.88 19.59
N TRP A 370 -20.25 -26.72 20.04
CA TRP A 370 -20.41 -25.51 19.21
C TRP A 370 -19.11 -24.69 19.12
N TYR A 371 -18.11 -25.05 19.93
CA TYR A 371 -16.74 -24.56 19.86
C TYR A 371 -15.86 -25.61 19.18
N ASN A 372 -15.44 -25.35 17.94
CA ASN A 372 -14.31 -26.06 17.34
C ASN A 372 -13.10 -25.13 17.46
N SER A 373 -12.08 -25.55 18.23
CA SER A 373 -10.85 -24.78 18.43
C SER A 373 -10.10 -24.49 17.13
N GLY A 374 -10.41 -25.19 16.04
CA GLY A 374 -9.85 -24.93 14.73
C GLY A 374 -10.64 -23.98 13.84
N TYR A 375 -11.80 -23.45 14.25
CA TYR A 375 -12.57 -22.53 13.38
C TYR A 375 -11.89 -21.15 13.28
N LEU A 376 -11.73 -20.64 12.06
CA LEU A 376 -11.01 -19.39 11.79
C LEU A 376 -11.89 -18.25 11.24
N GLY A 377 -13.10 -18.55 10.77
CA GLY A 377 -14.00 -17.56 10.18
C GLY A 377 -14.74 -18.04 8.94
N LEU A 378 -15.27 -17.09 8.17
CA LEU A 378 -15.99 -17.33 6.91
C LEU A 378 -15.21 -16.70 5.75
N ALA A 379 -15.19 -17.42 4.62
CA ALA A 379 -14.92 -16.83 3.33
C ALA A 379 -16.23 -16.68 2.56
N PHE A 380 -16.40 -15.53 1.92
CA PHE A 380 -17.51 -15.22 1.03
C PHE A 380 -17.01 -15.07 -0.41
N CYS A 381 -17.83 -15.55 -1.35
CA CYS A 381 -17.62 -15.33 -2.79
C CYS A 381 -18.91 -14.82 -3.42
N LEU A 382 -18.85 -13.68 -4.09
CA LEU A 382 -19.99 -13.08 -4.78
C LEU A 382 -19.71 -12.97 -6.27
N ILE A 383 -20.72 -13.28 -7.09
CA ILE A 383 -20.72 -12.97 -8.51
C ILE A 383 -21.59 -11.75 -8.73
N VAL A 384 -20.95 -10.62 -8.96
CA VAL A 384 -21.61 -9.33 -9.18
C VAL A 384 -21.65 -9.06 -10.68
N GLU A 385 -22.85 -8.86 -11.21
CA GLU A 385 -23.09 -8.44 -12.59
C GLU A 385 -23.43 -6.96 -12.64
N PHE A 386 -22.62 -6.17 -13.32
CA PHE A 386 -22.81 -4.76 -13.60
C PHE A 386 -23.51 -4.58 -14.94
N LYS A 387 -24.57 -3.77 -14.97
CA LYS A 387 -25.32 -3.48 -16.20
C LYS A 387 -24.57 -2.50 -17.10
N ASP A 388 -23.84 -1.55 -16.50
CA ASP A 388 -23.03 -0.58 -17.22
C ASP A 388 -21.92 -0.05 -16.30
N LEU A 389 -20.71 -0.63 -16.40
CA LEU A 389 -19.53 -0.14 -15.68
C LEU A 389 -18.97 1.17 -16.25
N MET A 390 -19.55 1.69 -17.33
CA MET A 390 -18.94 2.74 -18.16
C MET A 390 -19.28 4.17 -17.73
N LEU A 391 -20.19 4.37 -16.77
CA LEU A 391 -20.85 5.68 -16.58
C LEU A 391 -20.46 6.45 -15.29
N SER A 392 -19.86 5.80 -14.28
CA SER A 392 -19.41 6.50 -13.06
C SER A 392 -18.47 5.60 -12.25
N PRO A 393 -17.49 6.15 -11.49
CA PRO A 393 -16.95 5.42 -10.35
C PRO A 393 -18.11 4.95 -9.46
N ILE A 394 -18.13 3.66 -9.14
CA ILE A 394 -19.12 3.06 -8.26
C ILE A 394 -18.38 2.68 -6.99
N CYS A 395 -18.39 3.53 -5.97
CA CYS A 395 -18.06 3.05 -4.63
C CYS A 395 -19.33 2.42 -4.08
N SER A 396 -19.51 1.11 -4.29
CA SER A 396 -20.71 0.45 -3.77
C SER A 396 -20.44 -0.09 -2.38
N SER A 397 -21.25 0.32 -1.42
CA SER A 397 -21.35 -0.37 -0.14
C SER A 397 -22.07 -1.69 -0.34
N LEU A 398 -21.43 -2.79 0.05
CA LEU A 398 -22.02 -4.12 0.14
C LEU A 398 -22.50 -4.35 1.58
N HIS A 399 -23.80 -4.55 1.73
CA HIS A 399 -24.39 -4.99 2.99
C HIS A 399 -24.37 -6.52 3.04
N VAL A 400 -23.80 -7.05 4.12
CA VAL A 400 -23.83 -8.47 4.50
C VAL A 400 -24.71 -8.59 5.73
N ASP A 401 -25.92 -9.10 5.53
CA ASP A 401 -26.86 -9.43 6.60
C ASP A 401 -26.67 -10.89 6.98
N SER A 402 -26.15 -11.13 8.18
CA SER A 402 -25.91 -12.46 8.75
C SER A 402 -26.97 -12.75 9.81
N THR A 403 -27.59 -13.92 9.76
CA THR A 403 -28.57 -14.38 10.75
C THR A 403 -28.26 -15.80 11.16
N TYR A 404 -27.99 -16.01 12.45
CA TYR A 404 -27.68 -17.31 13.05
C TYR A 404 -28.87 -17.74 13.88
N MET A 405 -29.35 -18.96 13.64
CA MET A 405 -30.47 -19.57 14.34
C MET A 405 -29.97 -20.79 15.10
N PHE A 406 -30.19 -20.81 16.41
CA PHE A 406 -29.74 -21.88 17.29
C PHE A 406 -30.85 -22.90 17.57
N PRO A 407 -30.50 -24.15 17.92
CA PRO A 407 -31.49 -25.19 18.25
C PRO A 407 -32.41 -24.85 19.42
N THR A 408 -31.99 -23.94 20.31
CA THR A 408 -32.78 -23.44 21.43
C THR A 408 -33.93 -22.51 21.01
N GLY A 409 -33.94 -22.06 19.75
CA GLY A 409 -34.89 -21.07 19.23
C GLY A 409 -34.34 -19.65 19.28
N ASP A 410 -33.18 -19.43 19.89
CA ASP A 410 -32.50 -18.14 19.89
C ASP A 410 -31.99 -17.78 18.49
N SER A 411 -31.91 -16.48 18.23
CA SER A 411 -31.37 -15.97 16.97
C SER A 411 -30.46 -14.78 17.20
N TRP A 412 -29.32 -14.77 16.53
CA TRP A 412 -28.41 -13.64 16.50
C TRP A 412 -28.35 -13.06 15.08
N ARG A 413 -28.27 -11.74 14.96
CA ARG A 413 -28.25 -11.03 13.67
C ARG A 413 -27.22 -9.94 13.70
N GLU A 414 -26.48 -9.83 12.61
CA GLU A 414 -25.46 -8.81 12.43
C GLU A 414 -25.53 -8.28 10.99
N ARG A 415 -25.28 -6.98 10.81
CA ARG A 415 -25.19 -6.36 9.50
C ARG A 415 -23.83 -5.69 9.36
N ARG A 416 -23.05 -6.14 8.38
CA ARG A 416 -21.79 -5.50 7.99
C ARG A 416 -21.93 -4.70 6.72
N ASN A 417 -21.17 -3.61 6.66
CA ASN A 417 -21.01 -2.79 5.46
C ASN A 417 -19.56 -2.93 5.01
N LEU A 418 -19.35 -3.42 3.78
CA LEU A 418 -18.05 -3.50 3.16
C LEU A 418 -18.01 -2.54 1.98
N ASP A 419 -16.98 -1.70 1.93
CA ASP A 419 -16.73 -0.86 0.77
C ASP A 419 -16.17 -1.75 -0.34
N LEU A 420 -16.87 -1.83 -1.48
CA LEU A 420 -16.34 -2.43 -2.69
C LEU A 420 -15.78 -1.29 -3.56
N PRO A 421 -14.45 -1.09 -3.62
CA PRO A 421 -13.84 0.00 -4.35
C PRO A 421 -13.91 -0.25 -5.87
N ILE A 422 -15.10 -0.18 -6.47
CA ILE A 422 -15.33 -0.32 -7.92
C ILE A 422 -15.25 1.07 -8.56
N SER A 423 -14.19 1.80 -8.21
CA SER A 423 -13.90 3.12 -8.73
C SER A 423 -12.74 3.11 -9.72
N TYR A 424 -12.95 3.77 -10.86
CA TYR A 424 -11.91 4.11 -11.83
C TYR A 424 -11.08 5.32 -11.38
N SER A 425 -11.49 6.05 -10.33
CA SER A 425 -10.66 7.10 -9.76
C SER A 425 -9.56 6.48 -8.91
N SER A 426 -8.34 7.00 -9.04
CA SER A 426 -7.33 6.89 -8.00
C SER A 426 -7.90 7.61 -6.77
N GLU A 427 -8.61 6.88 -5.92
CA GLU A 427 -8.96 7.39 -4.62
C GLU A 427 -7.64 7.59 -3.85
N GLU A 428 -7.17 8.85 -3.83
CA GLU A 428 -6.16 9.35 -2.89
C GLU A 428 -6.67 9.27 -1.42
N SER A 429 -7.72 8.51 -1.11
CA SER A 429 -8.48 8.54 0.14
C SER A 429 -8.07 7.51 1.20
N PHE A 430 -6.98 6.75 1.03
CA PHE A 430 -6.44 5.93 2.14
C PHE A 430 -5.11 6.44 2.72
N TRP A 431 -4.52 7.50 2.16
CA TRP A 431 -3.32 8.12 2.73
C TRP A 431 -3.48 9.64 2.81
N ASN A 432 -3.27 10.17 4.03
CA ASN A 432 -3.48 11.58 4.39
C ASN A 432 -2.92 12.59 3.38
N GLY A 433 -3.85 13.37 2.80
CA GLY A 433 -3.71 14.82 2.66
C GLY A 433 -2.96 15.33 1.43
N CYS A 434 -3.62 15.40 0.28
CA CYS A 434 -3.62 16.57 -0.61
C CYS A 434 -4.73 16.47 -1.66
N TYR A 435 -5.50 17.55 -1.83
CA TYR A 435 -6.48 17.84 -2.89
C TYR A 435 -7.64 16.85 -3.14
N ARG A 436 -8.67 16.96 -2.31
CA ARG A 436 -10.04 16.52 -2.63
C ARG A 436 -10.60 17.39 -3.76
N PHE A 437 -10.61 16.90 -5.01
CA PHE A 437 -11.40 17.53 -6.06
C PHE A 437 -12.85 17.03 -5.97
N PRO A 438 -13.86 17.92 -5.87
CA PRO A 438 -15.25 17.51 -5.92
C PRO A 438 -15.58 17.09 -7.36
N TYR A 439 -15.83 15.80 -7.58
CA TYR A 439 -16.35 15.32 -8.86
C TYR A 439 -17.84 15.65 -8.95
N LYS A 440 -18.25 16.32 -10.04
CA LYS A 440 -19.67 16.48 -10.40
C LYS A 440 -19.98 15.46 -11.50
N GLU A 441 -21.10 14.77 -11.33
CA GLU A 441 -21.70 13.89 -12.34
C GLU A 441 -21.79 14.62 -13.69
N THR A 442 -21.14 14.07 -14.72
CA THR A 442 -21.37 14.46 -16.12
C THR A 442 -21.45 13.21 -16.98
N SER A 443 -22.57 13.09 -17.68
CA SER A 443 -22.80 12.10 -18.73
C SER A 443 -22.01 12.43 -19.99
N GLU A 444 -21.24 11.47 -20.52
CA GLU A 444 -21.14 11.07 -21.95
C GLU A 444 -19.74 10.59 -22.40
N LYS A 445 -19.78 9.46 -23.12
CA LYS A 445 -18.84 8.86 -24.12
C LYS A 445 -17.47 8.29 -23.71
N ASN A 446 -17.52 7.00 -23.39
CA ASN A 446 -16.67 5.86 -23.79
C ASN A 446 -15.23 6.12 -24.27
N VAL A 447 -14.27 5.83 -23.38
CA VAL A 447 -12.85 5.63 -23.73
C VAL A 447 -12.43 4.14 -23.66
N TYR A 448 -13.11 3.32 -22.86
CA TYR A 448 -12.79 1.90 -22.71
C TYR A 448 -13.87 1.03 -23.38
N GLY A 449 -13.50 -0.11 -23.96
CA GLY A 449 -14.46 -1.04 -24.56
C GLY A 449 -15.48 -1.55 -23.53
N SER A 450 -16.55 -2.20 -23.98
CA SER A 450 -17.55 -2.85 -23.11
C SER A 450 -16.86 -3.79 -22.12
N LEU A 451 -16.68 -3.34 -20.87
CA LEU A 451 -16.08 -4.16 -19.83
C LEU A 451 -16.98 -5.34 -19.49
N ASN A 452 -16.39 -6.49 -19.15
CA ASN A 452 -17.08 -7.70 -18.74
C ASN A 452 -18.05 -7.32 -17.63
N SER A 453 -19.31 -7.68 -17.77
CA SER A 453 -20.32 -7.33 -16.78
C SER A 453 -20.13 -8.10 -15.48
N LYS A 454 -19.41 -9.22 -15.46
CA LYS A 454 -19.37 -10.13 -14.30
C LYS A 454 -18.00 -10.21 -13.64
N TYR A 455 -18.01 -10.04 -12.32
CA TYR A 455 -16.83 -10.12 -11.47
C TYR A 455 -17.05 -11.09 -10.32
N VAL A 456 -15.97 -11.79 -9.97
CA VAL A 456 -15.86 -12.59 -8.76
C VAL A 456 -15.27 -11.70 -7.68
N PHE A 457 -15.99 -11.53 -6.57
CA PHE A 457 -15.48 -10.90 -5.36
C PHE A 457 -15.27 -11.97 -4.31
N VAL A 458 -14.11 -11.96 -3.66
CA VAL A 458 -13.77 -12.88 -2.57
C VAL A 458 -13.29 -12.07 -1.39
N PHE A 459 -13.88 -12.30 -0.23
CA PHE A 459 -13.50 -11.62 1.00
C PHE A 459 -13.71 -12.50 2.23
N MET A 460 -13.00 -12.16 3.30
CA MET A 460 -13.13 -12.81 4.61
C MET A 460 -14.10 -12.03 5.49
N ASP A 461 -14.80 -12.74 6.37
CA ASP A 461 -15.62 -12.18 7.43
C ASP A 461 -15.51 -13.08 8.69
N ASN A 462 -15.39 -12.47 9.87
CA ASN A 462 -15.30 -13.21 11.14
C ASN A 462 -16.49 -12.95 12.10
N THR A 463 -17.65 -12.61 11.55
CA THR A 463 -18.87 -12.29 12.32
C THR A 463 -19.28 -13.41 13.27
N TYR A 464 -19.11 -14.68 12.88
CA TYR A 464 -19.40 -15.81 13.77
C TYR A 464 -18.40 -15.94 14.93
N GLY A 465 -17.11 -15.70 14.68
CA GLY A 465 -16.09 -15.68 15.75
C GLY A 465 -16.30 -14.54 16.73
N GLU A 466 -16.75 -13.38 16.24
CA GLU A 466 -17.15 -12.26 17.11
C GLU A 466 -18.35 -12.60 17.98
N PHE A 467 -19.38 -13.29 17.46
CA PHE A 467 -20.48 -13.77 18.28
C PHE A 467 -19.97 -14.67 19.42
N LEU A 468 -19.14 -15.67 19.08
CA LEU A 468 -18.56 -16.60 20.07
C LEU A 468 -17.75 -15.89 21.15
N THR A 469 -17.20 -14.70 20.87
CA THR A 469 -16.38 -13.92 21.80
C THR A 469 -17.12 -12.77 22.48
N SER A 470 -18.24 -12.31 21.92
CA SER A 470 -19.02 -11.16 22.43
C SER A 470 -19.77 -11.45 23.74
N ASP A 471 -20.12 -12.71 24.00
CA ASP A 471 -20.67 -13.15 25.27
C ASP A 471 -19.61 -13.21 26.40
N LEU A 472 -18.34 -12.93 26.10
CA LEU A 472 -17.17 -13.08 27.00
C LEU A 472 -16.54 -11.74 27.41
N GLN A 473 -17.33 -10.68 27.59
CA GLN A 473 -16.80 -9.39 28.08
C GLN A 473 -16.25 -9.43 29.53
N GLU A 474 -16.17 -10.59 30.18
CA GLU A 474 -15.51 -10.76 31.48
C GLU A 474 -14.19 -11.55 31.30
N GLU A 475 -13.14 -11.09 31.98
CA GLU A 475 -11.77 -11.62 31.98
C GLU A 475 -11.75 -13.11 32.37
N TYR A 476 -11.83 -14.01 31.40
CA TYR A 476 -11.58 -15.44 31.62
C TYR A 476 -10.23 -15.83 31.00
N SER A 477 -9.42 -16.54 31.77
CA SER A 477 -8.26 -17.29 31.23
C SER A 477 -8.73 -18.41 30.28
N GLU A 478 -7.87 -18.95 29.41
CA GLU A 478 -8.25 -20.03 28.48
C GLU A 478 -8.82 -21.27 29.20
N GLU A 479 -8.33 -21.55 30.41
CA GLU A 479 -8.81 -22.63 31.27
C GLU A 479 -10.20 -22.34 31.84
N GLU A 480 -10.41 -21.13 32.36
CA GLU A 480 -11.72 -20.68 32.84
C GLU A 480 -12.75 -20.54 31.71
N PHE A 481 -12.31 -20.20 30.50
CA PHE A 481 -13.13 -20.20 29.30
C PHE A 481 -13.53 -21.62 28.92
N GLY A 482 -12.59 -22.57 28.97
CA GLY A 482 -12.89 -23.99 28.81
C GLY A 482 -13.87 -24.53 29.84
N GLU A 483 -13.80 -24.07 31.10
CA GLU A 483 -14.76 -24.43 32.15
C GLU A 483 -16.12 -23.72 32.01
N TYR A 484 -16.15 -22.45 31.60
CA TYR A 484 -17.37 -21.70 31.32
C TYR A 484 -18.15 -22.32 30.16
N ILE A 485 -17.46 -22.67 29.08
CA ILE A 485 -18.06 -23.38 27.94
C ILE A 485 -18.62 -24.74 28.38
N LYS A 486 -17.89 -25.50 29.21
CA LYS A 486 -18.41 -26.76 29.80
C LYS A 486 -19.60 -26.54 30.73
N ALA A 487 -19.63 -25.43 31.47
CA ALA A 487 -20.72 -25.07 32.40
C ALA A 487 -21.97 -24.62 31.65
N GLU A 488 -21.83 -23.83 30.58
CA GLU A 488 -22.93 -23.46 29.70
C GLU A 488 -23.41 -24.65 28.86
N GLU A 489 -22.51 -25.52 28.37
CA GLU A 489 -22.89 -26.83 27.83
C GLU A 489 -23.76 -27.61 28.82
N GLY A 490 -23.40 -27.61 30.11
CA GLY A 490 -24.21 -28.22 31.17
C GLY A 490 -25.61 -27.60 31.36
N ARG A 491 -25.76 -26.27 31.21
CA ARG A 491 -27.06 -25.58 31.26
C ARG A 491 -27.89 -25.86 30.01
N PHE A 492 -27.31 -25.71 28.83
CA PHE A 492 -27.97 -25.96 27.55
C PHE A 492 -28.41 -27.42 27.40
N ASN A 493 -27.63 -28.38 27.91
CA ASN A 493 -27.99 -29.81 27.88
C ASN A 493 -29.24 -30.14 28.71
N ASN A 494 -29.50 -29.38 29.78
CA ASN A 494 -30.68 -29.58 30.62
C ASN A 494 -31.96 -29.01 29.97
N GLU A 495 -31.86 -28.00 29.11
CA GLU A 495 -33.01 -27.44 28.36
C GLU A 495 -33.31 -28.23 27.07
N ILE A 496 -32.30 -28.87 26.46
CA ILE A 496 -32.42 -29.63 25.20
C ILE A 496 -33.13 -30.99 25.37
N ALA A 497 -33.32 -31.49 26.60
CA ALA A 497 -34.10 -32.70 26.87
C ALA A 497 -35.57 -32.62 26.37
N ALA A 498 -36.05 -31.44 25.94
CA ALA A 498 -37.38 -31.20 25.41
C ALA A 498 -37.46 -30.96 23.88
N CYS A 499 -36.34 -30.84 23.13
CA CYS A 499 -36.38 -30.43 21.73
C CYS A 499 -35.72 -31.43 20.78
N THR A 500 -36.53 -32.13 19.98
CA THR A 500 -36.07 -33.07 18.96
C THR A 500 -35.65 -32.34 17.67
N THR A 501 -34.44 -32.64 17.16
CA THR A 501 -34.00 -32.62 15.74
C THR A 501 -33.62 -31.32 15.00
N SER A 502 -33.52 -30.13 15.62
CA SER A 502 -33.09 -28.92 14.89
C SER A 502 -31.56 -28.68 14.95
N THR A 503 -30.88 -28.69 13.81
CA THR A 503 -29.47 -28.25 13.67
C THR A 503 -29.38 -26.73 13.61
N ALA A 504 -28.30 -26.13 14.14
CA ALA A 504 -28.04 -24.70 14.00
C ALA A 504 -27.88 -24.32 12.52
N THR A 505 -28.43 -23.18 12.11
CA THR A 505 -28.35 -22.70 10.72
C THR A 505 -27.87 -21.25 10.67
N ALA A 506 -27.09 -20.91 9.65
CA ALA A 506 -26.72 -19.54 9.35
C ALA A 506 -27.27 -19.14 7.97
N SER A 507 -27.94 -17.99 7.92
CA SER A 507 -28.44 -17.37 6.70
C SER A 507 -27.67 -16.09 6.43
N PHE A 508 -27.14 -15.96 5.21
CA PHE A 508 -26.41 -14.80 4.74
C PHE A 508 -27.17 -14.18 3.57
N SER A 509 -27.39 -12.88 3.62
CA SER A 509 -27.98 -12.11 2.53
C SER A 509 -27.06 -10.95 2.16
N PHE A 510 -26.83 -10.81 0.87
CA PHE A 510 -25.94 -9.83 0.28
C PHE A 510 -26.79 -8.83 -0.49
N SER A 511 -26.61 -7.54 -0.21
CA SER A 511 -27.29 -6.49 -0.95
C SER A 511 -26.37 -5.30 -1.18
N LEU A 512 -26.53 -4.64 -2.32
CA LEU A 512 -25.84 -3.39 -2.60
C LEU A 512 -26.67 -2.24 -2.04
N GLU A 513 -26.04 -1.12 -1.69
CA GLU A 513 -26.72 0.11 -1.30
C GLU A 513 -27.74 0.53 -2.37
N GLU A 514 -28.87 1.12 -1.94
CA GLU A 514 -30.07 1.33 -2.79
C GLU A 514 -29.75 2.07 -4.10
N GLU A 515 -28.84 3.04 -4.05
CA GLU A 515 -28.40 3.81 -5.22
C GLU A 515 -27.72 2.95 -6.30
N TYR A 516 -27.06 1.86 -5.91
CA TYR A 516 -26.30 0.99 -6.82
C TYR A 516 -27.06 -0.27 -7.29
N GLN A 517 -28.19 -0.61 -6.66
CA GLN A 517 -29.00 -1.78 -7.07
C GLN A 517 -29.56 -1.66 -8.50
N SER A 518 -29.67 -0.43 -9.01
CA SER A 518 -30.04 -0.18 -10.40
C SER A 518 -28.91 -0.52 -11.38
N LEU A 519 -27.65 -0.38 -10.95
CA LEU A 519 -26.43 -0.48 -11.76
C LEU A 519 -25.79 -1.86 -11.69
N ALA A 520 -25.91 -2.56 -10.57
CA ALA A 520 -25.31 -3.87 -10.37
C ALA A 520 -26.26 -4.83 -9.64
N LYS A 521 -26.03 -6.13 -9.85
CA LYS A 521 -26.82 -7.20 -9.27
C LYS A 521 -25.93 -8.34 -8.83
N ILE A 522 -26.13 -8.80 -7.60
CA ILE A 522 -25.51 -10.03 -7.11
C ILE A 522 -26.31 -11.21 -7.66
N ASN A 523 -25.66 -12.02 -8.49
CA ASN A 523 -26.30 -13.15 -9.17
C ASN A 523 -26.08 -14.47 -8.48
N LYS A 524 -24.94 -14.64 -7.81
CA LYS A 524 -24.59 -15.85 -7.10
C LYS A 524 -23.80 -15.48 -5.85
N CYS A 525 -23.96 -16.29 -4.81
CA CYS A 525 -23.16 -16.19 -3.61
C CYS A 525 -22.71 -17.58 -3.13
N GLY A 526 -21.54 -17.61 -2.51
CA GLY A 526 -20.97 -18.80 -1.89
C GLY A 526 -20.43 -18.48 -0.51
N VAL A 527 -20.49 -19.49 0.36
CA VAL A 527 -19.91 -19.45 1.72
C VAL A 527 -19.04 -20.68 1.94
N HIS A 528 -17.90 -20.45 2.57
CA HIS A 528 -17.02 -21.51 3.05
C HIS A 528 -16.63 -21.20 4.50
N LEU A 529 -16.63 -22.23 5.34
CA LEU A 529 -16.15 -22.13 6.71
C LEU A 529 -14.66 -22.44 6.68
N LEU A 530 -13.86 -21.60 7.32
CA LEU A 530 -12.41 -21.72 7.34
C LEU A 530 -11.98 -22.45 8.62
N TYR A 531 -11.04 -23.38 8.48
CA TYR A 531 -10.46 -24.11 9.60
C TYR A 531 -8.93 -24.11 9.58
N SER A 532 -8.32 -24.23 10.76
CA SER A 532 -6.87 -24.31 10.96
C SER A 532 -6.24 -25.48 10.20
N GLN A 533 -6.92 -26.63 10.12
CA GLN A 533 -6.43 -27.79 9.36
C GLN A 533 -6.26 -27.47 7.86
N GLU A 534 -7.06 -26.53 7.32
CA GLU A 534 -6.90 -26.12 5.93
C GLU A 534 -5.65 -25.26 5.75
N ALA A 535 -5.35 -24.39 6.71
CA ALA A 535 -4.11 -23.61 6.72
C ALA A 535 -2.88 -24.52 6.88
N GLU A 536 -2.98 -25.60 7.66
CA GLU A 536 -1.91 -26.60 7.82
C GLU A 536 -1.52 -27.25 6.49
N MET A 537 -2.49 -27.49 5.58
CA MET A 537 -2.19 -27.97 4.23
C MET A 537 -1.31 -26.99 3.44
N PHE A 538 -1.41 -25.70 3.74
CA PHE A 538 -0.56 -24.66 3.17
C PHE A 538 0.73 -24.41 3.95
N GLY A 539 0.99 -25.19 5.01
CA GLY A 539 2.21 -25.16 5.81
C GLY A 539 2.19 -24.19 6.98
N TYR A 540 1.00 -23.78 7.43
CA TYR A 540 0.83 -23.23 8.77
C TYR A 540 1.14 -24.32 9.81
N VAL A 541 1.85 -23.97 10.88
CA VAL A 541 2.10 -24.84 12.03
C VAL A 541 1.41 -24.20 13.22
N SER A 542 0.43 -24.88 13.80
CA SER A 542 -0.25 -24.41 15.01
C SER A 542 0.63 -24.68 16.23
N GLU A 543 0.75 -23.73 17.15
CA GLU A 543 1.52 -23.92 18.40
C GLU A 543 0.94 -25.04 19.29
N SER A 544 -0.28 -25.51 19.00
CA SER A 544 -0.91 -26.65 19.67
C SER A 544 -0.36 -28.03 19.26
N SER A 545 0.52 -28.12 18.26
CA SER A 545 1.26 -29.35 17.97
C SER A 545 2.67 -29.26 18.56
N GLY A 546 2.75 -29.25 19.89
CA GLY A 546 4.01 -29.49 20.60
C GLY A 546 4.50 -30.89 20.27
N GLU A 547 5.55 -30.99 19.47
CA GLU A 547 6.51 -32.07 19.65
C GLU A 547 7.07 -31.90 21.06
N GLU A 548 6.99 -32.96 21.87
CA GLU A 548 7.74 -33.10 23.10
C GLU A 548 9.23 -32.88 22.76
N GLU A 549 9.73 -31.65 22.94
CA GLU A 549 11.15 -31.48 23.19
C GLU A 549 11.40 -32.18 24.51
N GLU A 550 11.97 -33.39 24.43
CA GLU A 550 12.60 -34.06 25.57
C GLU A 550 13.68 -33.10 26.09
N GLU A 551 13.32 -32.27 27.07
CA GLU A 551 14.29 -31.72 28.01
C GLU A 551 14.89 -32.93 28.71
N GLU A 552 16.13 -33.30 28.32
CA GLU A 552 16.98 -34.15 29.13
C GLU A 552 17.19 -33.40 30.46
N GLU A 553 16.38 -33.74 31.47
CA GLU A 553 16.66 -33.47 32.87
C GLU A 553 18.01 -34.12 33.21
N GLU A 554 19.10 -33.35 33.21
CA GLU A 554 20.26 -33.70 34.01
C GLU A 554 19.90 -33.42 35.48
N GLU A 555 19.66 -34.53 36.20
CA GLU A 555 19.56 -34.61 37.65
C GLU A 555 20.82 -34.00 38.28
N ASP A 556 20.71 -32.80 38.87
CA ASP A 556 21.69 -32.30 39.84
C ASP A 556 21.15 -32.59 41.25
N ASP A 557 21.84 -33.54 41.90
CA ASP A 557 21.61 -34.05 43.25
C ASP A 557 21.54 -32.94 44.31
N ASP A 558 20.62 -33.14 45.26
CA ASP A 558 20.49 -32.44 46.54
C ASP A 558 21.82 -32.33 47.28
N ASP A 559 22.15 -31.13 47.77
CA ASP A 559 22.87 -30.97 49.03
C ASP A 559 22.35 -29.72 49.76
N ASP A 560 21.74 -30.01 50.91
CA ASP A 560 21.31 -29.10 51.96
C ASP A 560 22.44 -28.13 52.38
N ASP A 561 22.10 -26.87 52.64
CA ASP A 561 22.60 -26.17 53.84
C ASP A 561 21.73 -24.94 54.14
N ASP A 562 21.10 -25.01 55.30
CA ASP A 562 20.42 -23.93 56.02
C ASP A 562 21.37 -22.75 56.29
N GLU A 563 20.89 -21.50 56.28
CA GLU A 563 21.08 -20.53 57.38
C GLU A 563 20.38 -19.18 57.13
N GLU A 564 19.37 -18.95 57.98
CA GLU A 564 19.01 -17.74 58.74
C GLU A 564 18.94 -16.32 58.09
N GLU A 565 17.73 -15.75 58.26
CA GLU A 565 17.38 -14.39 58.71
C GLU A 565 18.45 -13.28 58.68
N GLU A 566 18.12 -12.12 58.07
CA GLU A 566 17.69 -10.93 58.82
C GLU A 566 17.54 -9.69 57.94
N GLU A 567 16.77 -8.76 58.49
CA GLU A 567 16.28 -7.51 57.92
C GLU A 567 17.37 -6.43 57.72
N ASP A 568 16.99 -5.46 56.90
CA ASP A 568 17.03 -4.03 57.21
C ASP A 568 18.02 -3.09 56.49
N ASP A 569 17.38 -2.03 56.01
CA ASP A 569 17.76 -0.63 55.78
C ASP A 569 19.08 -0.18 55.12
N GLY A 570 18.90 0.79 54.20
CA GLY A 570 19.65 2.04 54.31
C GLY A 570 20.69 2.39 53.23
N GLY A 571 20.24 3.09 52.19
CA GLY A 571 20.72 4.45 51.90
C GLY A 571 21.97 4.70 51.02
N GLY A 572 21.87 5.75 50.20
CA GLY A 572 22.99 6.56 49.66
C GLY A 572 23.46 6.14 48.25
N GLU A 573 23.02 6.74 47.14
CA GLU A 573 23.33 8.09 46.62
C GLU A 573 24.80 8.29 46.13
N PHE A 574 24.92 8.82 44.91
CA PHE A 574 26.07 9.40 44.18
C PHE A 574 26.96 8.55 43.25
N ASP A 575 26.61 8.60 41.96
CA ASP A 575 27.33 9.31 40.86
C ASP A 575 28.88 9.32 40.86
N LEU A 576 29.49 8.85 39.74
CA LEU A 576 30.29 9.66 38.81
C LEU A 576 31.19 8.83 37.87
N SER A 577 31.04 9.13 36.57
CA SER A 577 32.10 9.33 35.56
C SER A 577 33.15 8.24 35.25
N GLY A 578 33.05 7.68 34.04
CA GLY A 578 33.95 7.98 32.91
C GLY A 578 35.42 7.52 32.96
N ARG A 579 35.85 6.77 31.94
CA ARG A 579 37.10 7.02 31.20
C ARG A 579 37.27 6.17 29.93
N GLU A 580 37.54 6.87 28.83
CA GLU A 580 38.19 6.39 27.60
C GLU A 580 39.71 6.21 27.81
N ALA A 581 40.33 5.33 27.00
CA ALA A 581 41.60 5.49 26.24
C ALA A 581 42.10 4.09 25.80
N ILE A 582 42.11 3.72 24.51
CA ILE A 582 43.13 3.94 23.45
C ILE A 582 44.52 3.33 23.73
N HIS A 583 44.93 2.37 22.88
CA HIS A 583 46.28 2.08 22.32
C HIS A 583 46.11 0.86 21.36
N SER A 584 46.27 0.90 20.03
CA SER A 584 47.35 1.27 19.06
C SER A 584 48.45 0.22 18.85
N GLU A 585 48.41 -0.43 17.67
CA GLU A 585 49.51 -0.88 16.75
C GLU A 585 50.55 -1.90 17.27
N SER A 586 51.14 -2.84 16.51
CA SER A 586 51.47 -2.94 15.06
C SER A 586 51.88 -4.39 14.67
N ASP A 587 51.65 -4.73 13.38
CA ASP A 587 52.45 -5.51 12.41
C ASP A 587 53.26 -6.78 12.79
N ASP A 588 53.06 -7.86 12.00
CA ASP A 588 54.11 -8.41 11.10
C ASP A 588 53.56 -9.49 10.13
N GLN A 589 54.23 -9.55 8.96
CA GLN A 589 54.04 -10.38 7.76
C GLN A 589 54.35 -11.89 8.04
N GLU A 590 54.05 -12.92 7.24
CA GLU A 590 54.31 -13.16 5.81
C GLU A 590 53.80 -14.59 5.46
N GLU A 591 53.37 -14.78 4.19
CA GLU A 591 53.35 -15.99 3.32
C GLU A 591 53.27 -17.43 3.92
N ASP A 592 52.35 -18.30 3.44
CA ASP A 592 52.61 -19.17 2.26
C ASP A 592 51.49 -20.25 1.99
N HIS A 593 51.44 -20.65 0.71
CA HIS A 593 50.68 -21.69 -0.01
C HIS A 593 49.91 -22.85 0.67
N CYS A 594 48.68 -23.14 0.20
CA CYS A 594 48.27 -24.37 -0.55
C CYS A 594 46.72 -24.59 -0.58
N GLU A 595 46.12 -24.62 -1.78
CA GLU A 595 44.86 -25.35 -2.07
C GLU A 595 45.10 -26.88 -2.07
N PRO A 596 44.10 -27.74 -2.38
CA PRO A 596 42.77 -27.96 -1.79
C PRO A 596 42.62 -29.46 -1.41
N LEU A 597 41.45 -29.93 -0.91
CA LEU A 597 40.85 -31.27 -1.20
C LEU A 597 39.60 -31.59 -0.34
N THR A 598 38.44 -31.55 -1.00
CA THR A 598 37.40 -32.61 -1.10
C THR A 598 36.72 -33.29 0.10
N LYS A 599 35.38 -33.44 -0.09
CA LYS A 599 34.48 -34.58 0.27
C LYS A 599 34.12 -34.71 1.77
N ARG A 600 32.93 -35.15 2.20
CA ARG A 600 31.71 -35.70 1.59
C ARG A 600 30.66 -35.83 2.73
N PHE A 601 29.39 -35.58 2.38
CA PHE A 601 28.19 -36.36 2.69
C PHE A 601 27.95 -37.00 4.09
N ARG A 602 26.76 -36.66 4.61
CA ARG A 602 25.72 -37.49 5.26
C ARG A 602 26.11 -38.29 6.51
N THR A 603 25.38 -37.98 7.58
CA THR A 603 24.27 -38.86 8.01
C THR A 603 23.01 -38.03 8.11
#